data_AF-A0A3B0RPM5-F1
#
_entry.id   AF-A0A3B0RPM5-F1
#
_cell.length_a   1.000
_cell.length_b   1.000
_cell.length_c   1.000
_cell.angle_alpha   90.00
_cell.angle_beta   90.00
_cell.angle_gamma   90.00
#
_symmetry.space_group_name_H-M   'P 1'
#
loop_
_entity.id
_entity.type
_entity.pdbx_description
1 polymer ?
#
loop_
_entity_poly.entity_id
_entity_poly.type
_entity_poly.pdbx_seq_one_letter_code
_entity_poly.pdbx_strand_id
1 'polypeptide(L)'
;MNDSEILFLSIGILILIAIIIQYFLWKDRMKDKNSLNHYWQKFLESESNNNVRDLKFNGEKLIWNKYLKNEQLEKIIDVVNSRVKNYPTLKKLANDAYNKKLHYDRILPQSGSNGGIKQSW
;
A
#
# COMPACT_ATOMS: atom_id res chain seq x y z
N MET A 1 -24.85 -35.03 22.74
CA MET A 1 -24.83 -33.84 21.88
C MET A 1 -25.27 -34.32 20.51
N ASN A 2 -26.38 -33.79 20.01
CA ASN A 2 -26.97 -34.24 18.75
C ASN A 2 -26.17 -33.67 17.57
N ASP A 3 -26.18 -34.34 16.42
CA ASP A 3 -25.46 -33.88 15.22
C ASP A 3 -25.86 -32.44 14.82
N SER A 4 -27.12 -32.08 15.04
CA SER A 4 -27.63 -30.71 14.89
C SER A 4 -26.93 -29.71 15.82
N GLU A 5 -26.70 -30.06 17.08
CA GLU A 5 -26.04 -29.20 18.07
C GLU A 5 -24.56 -28.98 17.70
N ILE A 6 -23.90 -30.04 17.22
CA ILE A 6 -22.51 -29.96 16.73
C ILE A 6 -22.42 -29.02 15.51
N LEU A 7 -23.37 -29.13 14.58
CA LEU A 7 -23.45 -28.24 13.42
C LEU A 7 -23.67 -26.77 13.81
N PHE A 8 -24.59 -26.47 14.73
CA PHE A 8 -24.81 -25.10 15.17
C PHE A 8 -23.59 -24.50 15.89
N LEU A 9 -22.91 -25.30 16.73
CA LEU A 9 -21.68 -24.87 17.42
C LEU A 9 -20.55 -24.59 16.43
N SER A 10 -20.33 -25.47 15.45
CA SER A 10 -19.29 -25.28 14.43
C SER A 10 -19.53 -24.04 13.56
N ILE A 11 -20.77 -23.79 13.13
CA ILE A 11 -21.13 -22.56 12.40
C ILE A 11 -20.90 -21.32 13.27
N GLY A 12 -21.30 -21.38 14.55
CA GLY A 12 -21.07 -20.29 15.51
C GLY A 12 -19.58 -19.93 15.64
N ILE A 13 -18.71 -20.94 15.74
CA ILE A 13 -17.25 -20.73 15.81
C ILE A 13 -16.72 -20.11 14.50
N LEU A 14 -17.17 -20.59 13.33
CA LEU A 14 -16.75 -20.03 12.04
C LEU A 14 -17.16 -18.56 11.89
N ILE A 15 -18.37 -18.21 12.31
CA ILE A 15 -18.84 -16.81 12.30
C ILE A 15 -17.98 -15.95 13.22
N LEU A 16 -17.66 -16.43 14.43
CA LEU A 16 -16.78 -15.74 15.37
C LEU A 16 -15.39 -15.49 14.77
N ILE A 17 -14.79 -16.50 14.13
CA ILE A 17 -13.50 -16.36 13.45
C ILE A 17 -13.58 -15.32 12.33
N ALA A 18 -14.64 -15.36 11.51
CA ALA A 18 -14.84 -14.40 10.43
C ALA A 18 -14.96 -12.96 10.94
N ILE A 19 -15.69 -12.72 12.04
CA ILE A 19 -15.83 -11.41 12.68
C ILE A 19 -14.46 -10.90 13.17
N ILE A 20 -13.66 -11.76 13.80
CA ILE A 20 -12.33 -11.40 14.29
C ILE A 20 -11.42 -10.99 13.13
N ILE A 21 -11.36 -11.79 12.06
CA ILE A 21 -10.57 -11.49 10.85
C ILE A 21 -11.03 -10.15 10.26
N GLN A 22 -12.33 -9.96 10.10
CA GLN A 22 -12.90 -8.74 9.54
C GLN A 22 -12.54 -7.51 10.37
N TYR A 23 -12.57 -7.61 11.71
CA TYR A 23 -12.17 -6.54 12.61
C TYR A 23 -10.69 -6.15 12.41
N PHE A 24 -9.78 -7.12 12.34
CA PHE A 24 -8.36 -6.84 12.11
C PHE A 24 -8.12 -6.19 10.75
N LEU A 25 -8.77 -6.68 9.69
CA LEU A 25 -8.68 -6.10 8.35
C LEU A 25 -9.21 -4.66 8.31
N TRP A 26 -10.32 -4.38 9.00
CA TRP A 26 -10.87 -3.03 9.09
C TRP A 26 -9.93 -2.09 9.84
N LYS A 27 -9.39 -2.53 10.98
CA LYS A 27 -8.45 -1.75 11.79
C LYS A 27 -7.19 -1.41 11.00
N ASP A 28 -6.65 -2.36 10.25
CA ASP A 28 -5.46 -2.16 9.42
C ASP A 28 -5.73 -1.15 8.28
N ARG A 29 -6.88 -1.28 7.60
CA ARG A 29 -7.32 -0.31 6.58
C ARG A 29 -7.45 1.11 7.14
N MET A 30 -7.95 1.27 8.37
CA MET A 30 -8.09 2.59 9.00
C MET A 30 -6.73 3.18 9.37
N LYS A 31 -5.79 2.34 9.85
CA LYS A 31 -4.41 2.75 10.13
C LYS A 31 -3.70 3.24 8.87
N ASP A 32 -3.83 2.53 7.75
CA ASP A 32 -3.25 2.95 6.48
C ASP A 32 -3.84 4.27 6.00
N LYS A 33 -5.16 4.43 6.05
CA LYS A 33 -5.83 5.67 5.66
C LYS A 33 -5.37 6.86 6.49
N ASN A 34 -5.28 6.70 7.81
CA ASN A 34 -4.90 7.77 8.71
C ASN A 34 -3.41 8.13 8.62
N SER A 35 -2.55 7.13 8.39
CA SER A 35 -1.11 7.32 8.31
C SER A 35 -0.65 7.93 6.98
N LEU A 36 -1.44 7.77 5.90
CA LEU A 36 -1.10 8.32 4.58
C LEU A 36 -0.80 9.82 4.65
N ASN A 37 -1.75 10.61 5.17
CA ASN A 37 -1.59 12.07 5.19
C ASN A 37 -0.40 12.49 6.05
N HIS A 38 -0.21 11.84 7.20
CA HIS A 38 0.90 12.11 8.09
C HIS A 38 2.26 11.89 7.41
N TYR A 39 2.47 10.71 6.81
CA TYR A 39 3.73 10.41 6.13
C TYR A 39 3.91 11.23 4.86
N TRP A 40 2.82 11.59 4.18
CA TRP A 40 2.87 12.44 2.99
C TRP A 40 3.38 13.84 3.31
N GLN A 41 2.83 14.47 4.35
CA GLN A 41 3.32 15.78 4.81
C GLN A 41 4.78 15.71 5.25
N LYS A 42 5.15 14.67 6.00
CA LYS A 42 6.54 14.46 6.44
C LYS A 42 7.50 14.21 5.27
N PHE A 43 7.05 13.54 4.22
CA PHE A 43 7.83 13.36 3.00
C PHE A 43 8.11 14.69 2.29
N LEU A 44 7.08 15.52 2.11
CA LEU A 44 7.22 16.84 1.49
C LEU A 44 8.11 17.79 2.32
N GLU A 45 7.97 17.77 3.65
CA GLU A 45 8.83 18.51 4.58
C GLU A 45 10.30 18.03 4.48
N SER A 46 10.51 16.73 4.37
CA SER A 46 11.85 16.16 4.18
C SER A 46 12.43 16.52 2.82
N GLU A 47 11.58 16.61 1.79
CA GLU A 47 11.95 17.06 0.45
C GLU A 47 12.46 18.50 0.49
N SER A 48 11.71 19.42 1.12
CA SER A 48 12.04 20.85 1.21
C SER A 48 13.28 21.11 2.07
N ASN A 49 13.45 20.36 3.15
CA ASN A 49 14.59 20.50 4.06
C ASN A 49 15.84 19.74 3.60
N ASN A 50 15.78 19.09 2.42
CA ASN A 50 16.83 18.22 1.89
C ASN A 50 17.30 17.13 2.89
N ASN A 51 16.41 16.69 3.77
CA ASN A 51 16.70 15.66 4.77
C ASN A 51 16.48 14.27 4.16
N VAL A 52 17.56 13.73 3.59
CA VAL A 52 17.54 12.46 2.85
C VAL A 52 17.15 11.27 3.73
N ARG A 53 17.50 11.29 5.02
CA ARG A 53 17.18 10.19 5.95
C ARG A 53 15.68 10.09 6.16
N ASP A 54 15.04 11.21 6.47
CA ASP A 54 13.60 11.25 6.72
C ASP A 54 12.81 11.09 5.42
N LEU A 55 13.34 11.61 4.30
CA LEU A 55 12.78 11.37 2.98
C LEU A 55 12.74 9.88 2.66
N LYS A 56 13.83 9.15 2.94
CA LYS A 56 13.87 7.70 2.78
C LYS A 56 12.82 7.02 3.66
N PHE A 57 12.83 7.31 4.96
CA PHE A 57 11.94 6.67 5.93
C PHE A 57 10.47 6.89 5.58
N ASN A 58 10.07 8.14 5.34
CA ASN A 58 8.69 8.48 5.01
C ASN A 58 8.29 7.93 3.64
N GLY A 59 9.19 7.98 2.65
CA GLY A 59 8.98 7.37 1.34
C GLY A 59 8.71 5.86 1.44
N GLU A 60 9.49 5.14 2.24
CA GLU A 60 9.30 3.69 2.43
C GLU A 60 7.93 3.40 3.06
N LYS A 61 7.46 4.21 4.01
CA LYS A 61 6.11 4.08 4.57
C LYS A 61 5.01 4.37 3.56
N LEU A 62 5.21 5.35 2.68
CA LEU A 62 4.23 5.75 1.67
C LEU A 62 4.08 4.71 0.56
N ILE A 63 5.17 4.14 0.06
CA ILE A 63 5.12 3.16 -1.03
C ILE A 63 4.28 1.95 -0.65
N TRP A 64 4.32 1.50 0.59
CA TRP A 64 3.52 0.36 1.03
C TRP A 64 2.10 0.73 1.47
N ASN A 65 1.75 2.02 1.49
CA ASN A 65 0.41 2.46 1.85
C ASN A 65 -0.59 2.14 0.72
N LYS A 66 -1.70 1.49 1.08
CA LYS A 66 -2.74 1.08 0.14
C LYS A 66 -3.47 2.26 -0.53
N TYR A 67 -3.56 3.39 0.15
CA TYR A 67 -4.30 4.58 -0.31
C TYR A 67 -3.40 5.61 -1.00
N LEU A 68 -2.13 5.28 -1.26
CA LEU A 68 -1.23 6.13 -2.02
C LEU A 68 -1.76 6.30 -3.44
N LYS A 69 -2.03 7.54 -3.85
CA LYS A 69 -2.49 7.86 -5.20
C LYS A 69 -1.36 7.76 -6.21
N ASN A 70 -1.69 7.52 -7.48
CA ASN A 70 -0.69 7.45 -8.55
C ASN A 70 0.13 8.75 -8.67
N GLU A 71 -0.52 9.92 -8.61
CA GLU A 71 0.17 11.23 -8.62
C GLU A 71 1.20 11.37 -7.49
N GLN A 72 0.87 10.87 -6.30
CA GLN A 72 1.79 10.87 -5.15
C GLN A 72 2.94 9.90 -5.37
N LEU A 73 2.68 8.73 -5.96
CA LEU A 73 3.71 7.76 -6.33
C LEU A 73 4.67 8.35 -7.38
N GLU A 74 4.16 9.02 -8.40
CA GLU A 74 4.97 9.69 -9.42
C GLU A 74 5.87 10.76 -8.81
N LYS A 75 5.32 11.61 -7.93
CA LYS A 75 6.11 12.57 -7.19
C LYS A 75 7.20 11.92 -6.33
N ILE A 76 6.93 10.79 -5.68
CA ILE A 76 7.97 10.03 -4.95
C ILE A 76 9.07 9.58 -5.91
N ILE A 77 8.70 9.00 -7.05
CA ILE A 77 9.65 8.53 -8.08
C ILE A 77 10.55 9.68 -8.54
N ASP A 78 9.97 10.83 -8.88
CA ASP A 78 10.71 11.99 -9.37
C ASP A 78 11.71 12.52 -8.33
N VAL A 79 11.24 12.71 -7.10
CA VAL A 79 12.05 13.21 -6.00
C VAL A 79 13.19 12.26 -5.68
N VAL A 80 12.91 10.95 -5.63
CA VAL A 80 13.91 9.95 -5.29
C VAL A 80 14.95 9.79 -6.41
N ASN A 81 14.52 9.76 -7.67
CA ASN A 81 15.42 9.60 -8.82
C ASN A 81 16.35 10.80 -9.00
N SER A 82 15.85 12.02 -8.78
CA SER A 82 16.70 13.22 -8.85
C SER A 82 17.83 13.19 -7.81
N ARG A 83 17.68 12.42 -6.72
CA ARG A 83 18.60 12.39 -5.57
C ARG A 83 19.41 11.09 -5.47
N VAL A 84 18.99 10.01 -6.13
CA VAL A 84 19.62 8.68 -5.99
C VAL A 84 21.09 8.66 -6.42
N LYS A 85 21.47 9.47 -7.40
CA LYS A 85 22.88 9.60 -7.85
C LYS A 85 23.79 10.10 -6.74
N ASN A 86 23.31 11.05 -5.94
CA ASN A 86 24.06 11.66 -4.84
C ASN A 86 23.86 10.89 -3.52
N TYR A 87 22.76 10.16 -3.39
CA TYR A 87 22.41 9.40 -2.19
C TYR A 87 22.03 7.96 -2.54
N PRO A 88 23.01 7.05 -2.68
CA PRO A 88 22.77 5.65 -3.03
C PRO A 88 21.85 4.90 -2.05
N THR A 89 21.72 5.38 -0.82
CA THR A 89 20.81 4.85 0.21
C THR A 89 19.33 4.88 -0.21
N LEU A 90 18.98 5.73 -1.19
CA LEU A 90 17.65 5.84 -1.78
C LEU A 90 17.38 4.81 -2.88
N LYS A 91 18.38 4.05 -3.35
CA LYS A 91 18.22 3.13 -4.48
C LYS A 91 17.15 2.07 -4.26
N LYS A 92 17.05 1.56 -3.02
CA LYS A 92 15.98 0.63 -2.65
C LYS A 92 14.61 1.26 -2.81
N LEU A 93 14.44 2.47 -2.26
CA LEU A 93 13.19 3.22 -2.35
C LEU A 93 12.80 3.50 -3.82
N ALA A 94 13.77 3.86 -4.65
CA ALA A 94 13.56 4.06 -6.08
C ALA A 94 13.01 2.79 -6.75
N ASN A 95 13.67 1.65 -6.51
CA ASN A 95 13.25 0.36 -7.07
C ASN A 95 11.86 -0.04 -6.58
N ASP A 96 11.57 0.12 -5.28
CA ASP A 96 10.27 -0.21 -4.71
C ASP A 96 9.16 0.67 -5.32
N ALA A 97 9.45 1.96 -5.57
CA ALA A 97 8.50 2.89 -6.18
C ALA A 97 8.22 2.52 -7.64
N TYR A 98 9.27 2.20 -8.40
CA TYR A 98 9.14 1.73 -9.77
C TYR A 98 8.40 0.40 -9.87
N ASN A 99 8.69 -0.55 -8.99
CA ASN A 99 7.99 -1.82 -8.95
C ASN A 99 6.50 -1.60 -8.68
N LYS A 100 6.15 -0.73 -7.74
CA LYS A 100 4.75 -0.37 -7.49
C LYS A 100 4.10 0.28 -8.71
N LYS A 101 4.79 1.18 -9.40
CA LYS A 101 4.29 1.81 -10.64
C LYS A 101 4.05 0.76 -11.74
N LEU A 102 4.98 -0.15 -11.95
CA LEU A 102 4.81 -1.27 -12.89
C LEU A 102 3.60 -2.12 -12.52
N HIS A 103 3.33 -2.32 -11.23
CA HIS A 103 2.12 -3.01 -10.79
C HIS A 103 0.84 -2.22 -11.10
N TYR A 104 0.83 -0.89 -10.98
CA TYR A 104 -0.32 -0.05 -11.36
C TYR A 104 -0.54 0.02 -12.87
N ASP A 105 0.53 0.09 -13.66
CA ASP A 105 0.45 0.21 -15.11
C ASP A 105 0.17 -1.13 -15.82
N ARG A 106 0.15 -2.25 -15.09
CA ARG A 106 -0.18 -3.56 -15.66
C ARG A 106 -1.62 -3.57 -16.18
N ILE A 107 -1.74 -3.70 -17.49
CA ILE A 107 -2.96 -4.13 -18.16
C ILE A 107 -3.13 -5.62 -17.82
N LEU A 108 -4.07 -5.95 -16.95
CA LEU A 108 -4.35 -7.36 -16.66
C LEU A 108 -5.01 -7.99 -17.89
N PRO A 109 -4.58 -9.20 -18.31
CA PRO A 109 -5.33 -9.95 -19.30
C PRO A 109 -6.73 -10.21 -18.73
N GLN A 110 -7.77 -9.71 -19.40
CA GLN A 110 -9.13 -10.14 -19.10
C GLN A 110 -9.18 -11.65 -19.39
N SER A 111 -9.67 -12.43 -18.43
CA SER A 111 -10.04 -13.82 -18.72
C SER A 111 -11.16 -13.78 -19.77
N GLY A 112 -10.79 -13.97 -21.04
CA GLY A 112 -11.72 -14.11 -22.16
C GLY A 112 -12.02 -12.89 -23.05
N SER A 113 -11.29 -11.76 -23.01
CA SER A 113 -11.58 -10.63 -23.91
C SER A 113 -10.37 -9.75 -24.27
N ASN A 114 -10.28 -9.38 -25.55
CA ASN A 114 -9.20 -8.66 -26.24
C ASN A 114 -9.15 -7.15 -25.91
N GLY A 115 -9.33 -6.76 -24.64
CA GLY A 115 -9.28 -5.37 -24.23
C GLY A 115 -9.09 -5.23 -22.73
N GLY A 116 -7.86 -5.04 -22.27
CA GLY A 116 -7.59 -4.86 -20.84
C GLY A 116 -7.95 -3.45 -20.35
N ILE A 117 -8.52 -3.38 -19.15
CA ILE A 117 -8.90 -2.14 -18.47
C ILE A 117 -7.77 -1.76 -17.50
N LYS A 118 -7.27 -0.51 -17.57
CA LYS A 118 -6.34 0.02 -16.57
C LYS A 118 -7.03 0.06 -15.19
N GLN A 119 -6.36 -0.45 -14.16
CA GLN A 119 -6.92 -0.38 -12.81
C GLN A 119 -6.87 1.06 -12.28
N SER A 120 -8.01 1.62 -11.92
CA SER A 120 -8.10 2.81 -11.06
C SER A 120 -8.35 2.36 -9.62
N TRP A 121 -7.36 2.50 -8.76
CA TRP A 121 -7.48 2.33 -7.31
C TRP A 121 -7.36 3.68 -6.61
#